data_AF-A0A8H4EVC4-F1
#
_entry.id   AF-A0A8H4EVC4-F1
#
_cell.length_a   1.000
_cell.length_b   1.000
_cell.length_c   1.000
_cell.angle_alpha   90.00
_cell.angle_beta   90.00
_cell.angle_gamma   90.00
#
_symmetry.space_group_name_H-M   'P 1'
#
loop_
_entity.id
_entity.type
_entity.pdbx_description
1 polymer ?
#
loop_
_entity_poly.entity_id
_entity_poly.type
_entity_poly.pdbx_seq_one_letter_code
_entity_poly.pdbx_strand_id
1 'polypeptide(L)'
;MRYSQDLLCHEYYSIMTNILSGRSVPVSGNVLMCYRRLWSILNNNKIRQEVRRNRYYEKPTIRRKRIRREIAESRFKEAVKKKVWLILQMKARGL
;
A
#
# COMPACT_ATOMS: atom_id res chain seq x y z
N MET A 1 9.20 -39.61 -21.82
CA MET A 1 9.23 -38.20 -22.29
C MET A 1 7.93 -37.47 -21.90
N ARG A 2 7.66 -37.24 -20.61
CA ARG A 2 6.51 -36.43 -20.12
C ARG A 2 6.90 -35.37 -19.08
N TYR A 3 8.16 -35.31 -18.67
CA TYR A 3 8.62 -34.43 -17.59
C TYR A 3 8.83 -32.96 -18.01
N SER A 4 8.94 -32.64 -19.31
CA SER A 4 9.16 -31.25 -19.73
C SER A 4 7.89 -30.40 -19.77
N GLN A 5 6.72 -31.00 -19.96
CA GLN A 5 5.43 -30.29 -19.94
C GLN A 5 4.99 -29.94 -18.51
N ASP A 6 5.26 -30.80 -17.53
CA ASP A 6 4.91 -30.58 -16.14
C ASP A 6 5.75 -29.45 -15.49
N LEU A 7 7.04 -29.35 -15.84
CA LEU A 7 7.93 -28.28 -15.40
C LEU A 7 7.52 -26.91 -15.98
N LEU A 8 7.17 -26.86 -17.27
CA LEU A 8 6.64 -25.65 -17.91
C LEU A 8 5.31 -25.21 -17.29
N CYS A 9 4.43 -26.15 -16.92
CA CYS A 9 3.15 -25.85 -16.28
C CYS A 9 3.34 -25.30 -14.86
N HIS A 10 4.26 -25.87 -14.07
CA HIS A 10 4.59 -25.37 -12.73
C HIS A 10 5.25 -23.99 -12.77
N GLU A 11 6.16 -23.73 -13.72
CA GLU A 11 6.73 -22.40 -13.93
C GLU A 11 5.67 -21.39 -14.38
N TYR A 12 4.77 -21.74 -15.31
CA TYR A 12 3.66 -20.86 -15.71
C TYR A 12 2.72 -20.54 -14.55
N TYR A 13 2.37 -21.50 -13.69
CA TYR A 13 1.57 -21.27 -12.49
C TYR A 13 2.30 -20.41 -11.44
N SER A 14 3.61 -20.59 -11.29
CA SER A 14 4.45 -19.77 -10.40
C SER A 14 4.58 -18.32 -10.91
N ILE A 15 4.71 -18.13 -12.22
CA ILE A 15 4.76 -16.80 -12.86
C ILE A 15 3.39 -16.11 -12.77
N MET A 16 2.30 -16.83 -13.03
CA MET A 16 0.92 -16.31 -12.89
C MET A 16 0.60 -15.89 -11.46
N THR A 17 1.02 -16.67 -10.45
CA THR A 17 0.83 -16.30 -9.04
C THR A 17 1.70 -15.11 -8.63
N ASN A 18 2.91 -14.96 -9.19
CA ASN A 18 3.77 -13.80 -8.99
C ASN A 18 3.20 -12.50 -9.59
N ILE A 19 2.59 -12.55 -10.78
CA ILE A 19 1.94 -11.37 -11.40
C ILE A 19 0.73 -10.90 -10.57
N LEU A 20 0.08 -11.81 -9.86
CA LEU A 20 -1.06 -11.52 -8.98
C LEU A 20 -0.64 -11.12 -7.54
N SER A 21 0.61 -11.32 -7.16
CA SER A 21 1.09 -11.39 -5.77
C SER A 21 0.88 -10.14 -4.89
N GLY A 22 0.63 -8.96 -5.47
CA GLY A 22 0.43 -7.71 -4.72
C GLY A 22 -1.02 -7.23 -4.62
N ARG A 23 -1.95 -7.78 -5.41
CA ARG A 23 -3.33 -7.28 -5.55
C ARG A 23 -4.39 -8.37 -5.55
N SER A 24 -4.00 -9.64 -5.44
CA SER A 24 -4.91 -10.76 -5.23
C SER A 24 -4.84 -11.21 -3.76
N VAL A 25 -5.97 -11.72 -3.26
CA VAL A 25 -6.03 -12.41 -1.97
C VAL A 25 -6.76 -13.71 -2.22
N PRO A 26 -6.12 -14.89 -2.02
CA PRO A 26 -6.82 -16.15 -2.14
C PRO A 26 -7.93 -16.20 -1.09
N VAL A 27 -9.11 -16.63 -1.52
CA VAL A 27 -10.26 -16.75 -0.62
C VAL A 27 -10.13 -18.06 0.15
N SER A 28 -10.07 -17.97 1.48
CA SER A 28 -10.06 -19.13 2.37
C SER A 28 -10.95 -18.84 3.57
N GLY A 29 -11.94 -19.69 3.83
CA GLY A 29 -12.93 -19.50 4.88
C GLY A 29 -13.85 -18.29 4.64
N ASN A 30 -13.85 -17.32 5.56
CA ASN A 30 -14.77 -16.19 5.54
C ASN A 30 -14.41 -15.15 4.45
N VAL A 31 -15.24 -15.09 3.41
CA VAL A 31 -15.12 -14.18 2.26
C VAL A 31 -15.05 -12.71 2.67
N LEU A 32 -15.82 -12.27 3.66
CA LEU A 32 -15.83 -10.89 4.11
C LEU A 32 -14.47 -10.46 4.69
N MET A 33 -13.78 -11.39 5.34
CA MET A 33 -12.44 -11.14 5.88
C MET A 33 -11.39 -11.03 4.79
N CYS A 34 -11.49 -11.86 3.76
CA CYS A 34 -10.66 -11.75 2.56
C CYS A 34 -10.86 -10.39 1.87
N TYR A 35 -12.10 -9.89 1.76
CA TYR A 35 -12.37 -8.55 1.21
C TYR A 35 -11.78 -7.42 2.06
N ARG A 36 -11.91 -7.48 3.39
CA ARG A 36 -11.29 -6.48 4.29
C ARG A 36 -9.77 -6.49 4.18
N ARG A 37 -9.17 -7.67 4.08
CA ARG A 37 -7.72 -7.83 3.85
C ARG A 37 -7.30 -7.22 2.52
N LEU A 38 -8.02 -7.54 1.44
CA LEU A 38 -7.77 -6.94 0.12
C LEU A 38 -7.91 -5.42 0.19
N TRP A 39 -8.92 -4.90 0.88
CA TRP A 39 -9.11 -3.47 1.04
C TRP A 39 -7.93 -2.78 1.75
N SER A 40 -7.42 -3.39 2.83
CA SER A 40 -6.23 -2.92 3.52
C SER A 40 -5.00 -2.90 2.61
N ILE A 41 -4.77 -3.98 1.85
CA ILE A 41 -3.66 -4.08 0.88
C ILE A 41 -3.74 -2.96 -0.15
N LEU A 42 -4.93 -2.72 -0.74
CA LEU A 42 -5.11 -1.67 -1.74
C LEU A 42 -4.88 -0.26 -1.18
N ASN A 43 -5.24 -0.03 0.09
CA ASN A 43 -5.06 1.25 0.77
C ASN A 43 -3.59 1.48 1.16
N ASN A 44 -2.90 0.47 1.69
CA ASN A 44 -1.49 0.54 2.07
C ASN A 44 -0.60 0.82 0.85
N ASN A 45 -0.92 0.17 -0.27
CA ASN A 45 -0.25 0.41 -1.55
C ASN A 45 -0.70 1.70 -2.26
N LYS A 46 -1.64 2.46 -1.67
CA LYS A 46 -2.19 3.72 -2.20
C LYS A 46 -2.76 3.64 -3.63
N ILE A 47 -3.16 2.44 -4.07
CA ILE A 47 -3.60 2.18 -5.46
C ILE A 47 -4.82 3.02 -5.82
N ARG A 48 -5.78 3.14 -4.89
CA ARG A 48 -6.99 3.95 -5.12
C ARG A 48 -6.67 5.44 -5.30
N GLN A 49 -5.69 5.93 -4.54
CA GLN A 49 -5.24 7.31 -4.64
C GLN A 49 -4.52 7.54 -5.98
N GLU A 50 -3.68 6.59 -6.39
CA GLU A 50 -3.00 6.61 -7.69
C GLU A 50 -3.99 6.62 -8.85
N VAL A 51 -4.97 5.72 -8.87
CA VAL A 51 -6.03 5.67 -9.90
C VAL A 51 -6.78 7.00 -9.98
N ARG A 52 -7.08 7.62 -8.84
CA ARG A 52 -7.76 8.93 -8.81
C ARG A 52 -6.87 10.05 -9.37
N ARG A 53 -5.57 10.04 -9.07
CA ARG A 53 -4.60 11.03 -9.55
C ARG A 53 -4.32 10.88 -11.05
N ASN A 54 -4.26 9.65 -11.55
CA ASN A 54 -3.94 9.33 -12.94
C ASN A 54 -5.15 9.46 -13.88
N ARG A 55 -6.35 9.75 -13.36
CA ARG A 55 -7.56 9.94 -14.18
C ARG A 55 -7.40 11.06 -15.21
N TYR A 56 -6.66 12.11 -14.88
CA TYR A 56 -6.41 13.25 -15.75
C TYR A 56 -4.91 13.59 -15.78
N TYR A 57 -4.46 14.19 -16.88
CA TYR A 57 -3.07 14.62 -17.02
C TYR A 57 -2.74 15.77 -16.05
N GLU A 58 -1.67 15.58 -15.26
CA GLU A 58 -1.08 16.60 -14.38
C GLU A 58 0.22 17.11 -15.01
N LYS A 59 0.31 18.42 -15.31
CA LYS A 59 1.56 19.04 -15.79
C LYS A 59 2.70 18.76 -14.80
N PRO A 60 3.94 18.50 -15.27
CA PRO A 60 5.05 18.09 -14.40
C PRO A 60 5.42 19.13 -13.34
N THR A 61 5.28 20.43 -13.63
CA THR A 61 5.54 21.52 -12.68
C THR A 61 4.52 21.53 -11.54
N ILE A 62 3.25 21.29 -11.84
CA ILE A 62 2.16 21.19 -10.86
C ILE A 62 2.39 19.97 -9.96
N ARG A 63 2.72 18.82 -10.57
CA ARG A 63 3.08 17.58 -9.86
C ARG A 63 4.20 17.81 -8.85
N ARG A 64 5.28 18.50 -9.24
CA ARG A 64 6.41 18.82 -8.34
C ARG A 64 5.97 19.70 -7.16
N LYS A 65 5.16 20.74 -7.41
CA LYS A 65 4.63 21.62 -6.35
C LYS A 65 3.77 20.84 -5.36
N ARG A 66 2.90 19.96 -5.87
CA ARG A 66 2.04 19.10 -5.06
C ARG A 66 2.85 18.16 -4.17
N ILE A 67 3.79 17.41 -4.74
CA ILE A 67 4.65 16.47 -3.99
C ILE A 67 5.39 17.19 -2.87
N ARG A 68 5.94 18.40 -3.14
CA ARG A 68 6.63 19.19 -2.12
C ARG A 68 5.73 19.57 -0.95
N ARG A 69 4.48 19.98 -1.22
CA ARG A 69 3.49 20.28 -0.17
C ARG A 69 3.13 19.03 0.64
N GLU A 70 2.84 17.93 -0.04
CA GLU A 70 2.51 16.65 0.62
C GLU A 70 3.65 16.17 1.54
N ILE A 71 4.91 16.30 1.10
CA ILE A 71 6.07 15.97 1.92
C ILE A 71 6.17 16.90 3.15
N ALA A 72 5.97 18.21 2.97
CA ALA A 72 6.02 19.17 4.07
C ALA A 72 4.93 18.90 5.11
N GLU A 73 3.70 18.64 4.66
CA GLU A 73 2.57 18.27 5.53
C GLU A 73 2.83 16.95 6.27
N SER A 74 3.36 15.94 5.58
CA SER A 74 3.72 14.65 6.21
C SER A 74 4.77 14.84 7.31
N ARG A 75 5.83 15.59 7.03
CA ARG A 75 6.89 15.89 8.00
C ARG A 75 6.35 16.67 9.20
N PHE A 76 5.50 17.66 8.95
CA PHE A 76 4.88 18.46 10.00
C PHE A 76 4.00 17.58 10.90
N LYS A 77 3.13 16.75 10.30
CA LYS A 77 2.26 15.82 11.04
C LYS A 77 3.07 14.85 11.90
N GLU A 78 4.16 14.30 11.38
CA GLU A 78 5.05 13.43 12.15
C GLU A 78 5.74 14.16 13.31
N ALA A 79 6.22 15.38 13.09
CA ALA A 79 6.84 16.19 14.13
C ALA A 79 5.86 16.51 15.26
N VAL A 80 4.63 16.92 14.91
CA VAL A 80 3.55 17.17 15.90
C VAL A 80 3.21 15.90 16.66
N LYS A 81 3.06 14.76 15.97
CA LYS A 81 2.79 13.46 16.62
C LYS A 81 3.86 13.11 17.64
N LYS A 82 5.15 13.28 17.29
CA LYS A 82 6.28 13.00 18.20
C LYS A 82 6.25 13.91 19.45
N LYS A 83 5.99 15.20 19.26
CA LYS A 83 5.88 16.16 20.38
C LYS A 83 4.73 15.82 21.32
N VAL A 84 3.54 15.56 20.78
CA VAL A 84 2.37 15.18 21.59
C VAL A 84 2.62 13.88 22.33
N TRP A 85 3.22 12.89 21.66
CA TRP A 85 3.57 11.62 22.29
C TRP A 85 4.54 11.79 23.47
N LEU A 86 5.56 12.64 23.32
CA LEU A 86 6.49 12.98 24.39
C LEU A 86 5.76 13.63 25.58
N ILE A 87 4.89 14.60 25.33
CA ILE A 87 4.12 15.27 26.38
C ILE A 87 3.23 14.27 27.13
N LEU A 88 2.55 13.37 26.41
CA LEU A 88 1.73 12.32 27.01
C LEU A 88 2.58 11.36 27.87
N GLN A 89 3.79 11.04 27.42
CA GLN A 89 4.72 10.21 28.16
C GLN A 89 5.24 10.90 29.43
N MET A 90 5.53 12.21 29.37
CA MET A 90 5.92 13.01 30.54
C MET A 90 4.78 13.05 31.57
N LYS A 91 3.57 13.37 31.11
CA LYS A 91 2.37 13.38 31.94
C LYS A 91 2.14 12.03 32.63
N ALA A 92 2.31 10.93 31.91
CA ALA A 92 2.16 9.59 32.48
C ALA A 92 3.21 9.25 33.55
N ARG A 93 4.36 9.93 33.55
CA ARG A 93 5.43 9.80 34.54
C ARG A 93 5.27 10.77 35.73
N GLY A 94 4.23 11.60 35.74
CA GLY A 94 4.00 12.60 36.80
C GLY A 94 4.84 13.87 36.67
N LEU A 95 5.40 14.13 35.48
CA LEU A 95 6.02 15.41 35.11
C LEU A 95 5.00 16.36 34.47
#